data_AF-A0A920W6S2-F1
#
_entry.id   AF-A0A920W6S2-F1
#
_cell.length_a   1.000
_cell.length_b   1.000
_cell.length_c   1.000
_cell.angle_alpha   90.00
_cell.angle_beta   90.00
_cell.angle_gamma   90.00
#
_symmetry.space_group_name_H-M   'P 1'
#
loop_
_entity.id
_entity.type
_entity.pdbx_description
1 polymer ?
#
loop_
_entity_poly.entity_id
_entity_poly.type
_entity_poly.pdbx_seq_one_letter_code
_entity_poly.pdbx_strand_id
1 'polypeptide(L)'
;MLEFGTGGGYGTVCMAKAMVDQKIDGQIFTVDVLAFNDRQTWPINGGFGPAVEMLWAADVWNRHFETALLDRINRLTGDSGTLAEEWRQRARPKPDFGFIDAGHRYEEVRHDYFTFL
;
A
#
# COMPACT_ATOMS: atom_id res chain seq x y z
N MET A 1 -4.32 1.72 10.09
CA MET A 1 -5.09 1.22 8.92
C MET A 1 -4.34 0.05 8.29
N LEU A 2 -5.06 -0.91 7.72
CA LEU A 2 -4.50 -1.98 6.90
C LEU A 2 -5.12 -1.92 5.50
N GLU A 3 -4.27 -1.84 4.48
CA GLU A 3 -4.64 -1.87 3.08
C GLU A 3 -4.13 -3.16 2.44
N PHE A 4 -4.98 -3.83 1.68
CA PHE A 4 -4.61 -4.91 0.77
C PHE A 4 -4.69 -4.39 -0.67
N GLY A 5 -3.60 -4.52 -1.42
CA GLY A 5 -3.46 -4.00 -2.78
C GLY A 5 -2.86 -2.60 -2.78
N THR A 6 -1.52 -2.51 -2.70
CA THR A 6 -0.84 -1.21 -2.82
C THR A 6 -0.92 -0.69 -4.26
N GLY A 7 -0.75 -1.58 -5.25
CA GLY A 7 -0.62 -1.22 -6.65
C GLY A 7 0.46 -0.14 -6.88
N GLY A 8 0.05 0.99 -7.47
CA GLY A 8 0.93 2.15 -7.66
C GLY A 8 1.13 3.00 -6.40
N GLY A 9 0.35 2.81 -5.34
CA GLY A 9 0.48 3.52 -4.06
C GLY A 9 -0.27 4.83 -3.91
N TYR A 10 -0.91 5.31 -4.97
CA TYR A 10 -1.58 6.62 -4.93
C TYR A 10 -2.72 6.64 -3.89
N GLY A 11 -3.49 5.55 -3.77
CA GLY A 11 -4.52 5.39 -2.74
C GLY A 11 -3.93 5.47 -1.33
N THR A 12 -2.88 4.70 -1.07
CA THR A 12 -2.13 4.71 0.20
C THR A 12 -1.65 6.10 0.59
N VAL A 13 -1.05 6.83 -0.35
CA VAL A 13 -0.52 8.17 -0.10
C VAL A 13 -1.64 9.19 0.11
N CYS A 14 -2.77 9.07 -0.59
CA CYS A 14 -3.95 9.87 -0.32
C CYS A 14 -4.47 9.64 1.11
N MET A 15 -4.50 8.38 1.57
CA MET A 15 -4.88 8.07 2.95
C MET A 15 -3.88 8.67 3.96
N ALA A 16 -2.57 8.62 3.68
CA ALA A 16 -1.56 9.24 4.54
C ALA A 16 -1.73 10.77 4.59
N LYS A 17 -1.99 11.41 3.44
CA LYS A 17 -2.27 12.84 3.35
C LYS A 17 -3.48 13.23 4.19
N ALA A 18 -4.57 12.46 4.11
CA ALA A 18 -5.76 12.68 4.91
C ALA A 18 -5.47 12.59 6.42
N MET A 19 -4.65 11.61 6.86
CA MET A 19 -4.23 11.53 8.26
C MET A 19 -3.46 12.77 8.70
N VAL A 20 -2.49 13.20 7.91
CA VAL A 20 -1.66 14.38 8.22
C VAL A 20 -2.51 15.66 8.28
N ASP A 21 -3.36 15.88 7.28
CA ASP A 21 -4.21 17.09 7.20
C ASP A 21 -5.20 17.18 8.37
N GLN A 22 -5.72 16.03 8.81
CA GLN A 22 -6.68 15.95 9.91
C GLN A 22 -6.01 15.72 11.27
N LYS A 23 -4.68 15.72 11.34
CA LYS A 23 -3.89 15.46 12.57
C LYS A 23 -4.28 14.16 13.27
N ILE A 24 -4.64 13.13 12.49
CA ILE A 24 -4.91 11.80 12.99
C ILE A 24 -3.58 11.13 13.25
N ASP A 25 -3.31 10.77 14.50
CA ASP A 25 -2.13 9.99 14.82
C ASP A 25 -2.38 8.52 14.47
N GLY A 26 -1.74 8.07 13.40
CA GLY A 26 -1.93 6.73 12.88
C GLY A 26 -0.78 6.31 11.97
N GLN A 27 -0.82 5.02 11.65
CA GLN A 27 0.07 4.36 10.70
C GLN A 27 -0.78 3.58 9.70
N ILE A 28 -0.32 3.53 8.46
CA ILE A 28 -0.90 2.74 7.39
C ILE A 28 0.04 1.57 7.16
N PHE A 29 -0.51 0.36 7.13
CA PHE A 29 0.18 -0.81 6.63
C PHE A 29 -0.44 -1.15 5.29
N THR A 30 0.35 -1.17 4.24
CA THR A 30 -0.11 -1.56 2.91
C THR A 30 0.58 -2.84 2.47
N VAL A 31 -0.21 -3.74 1.89
CA VAL A 31 0.17 -5.10 1.55
C VAL A 31 0.05 -5.29 0.05
N ASP A 32 1.11 -5.77 -0.58
CA ASP A 32 1.10 -6.18 -1.98
C ASP A 32 2.03 -7.37 -2.20
N VAL A 33 1.75 -8.16 -3.23
CA VAL A 33 2.65 -9.25 -3.64
C VAL A 33 3.91 -8.69 -4.32
N LEU A 34 3.85 -7.48 -4.88
CA LEU A 34 5.00 -6.79 -5.45
C LEU A 34 5.79 -6.04 -4.37
N ALA A 35 7.12 -6.22 -4.36
CA ALA A 35 7.99 -5.54 -3.41
C ALA A 35 8.23 -4.08 -3.78
N PHE A 36 8.64 -3.25 -2.81
CA PHE A 36 9.00 -1.84 -3.14
C PHE A 36 10.15 -1.69 -4.10
N ASN A 37 11.07 -2.63 -3.90
CA ASN A 37 12.31 -2.70 -4.61
C ASN A 37 12.13 -3.63 -5.79
N ASP A 38 10.89 -3.83 -6.26
CA ASP A 38 10.65 -4.42 -7.58
C ASP A 38 10.41 -3.30 -8.58
N ARG A 39 10.82 -3.57 -9.83
CA ARG A 39 10.47 -2.71 -10.95
C ARG A 39 9.07 -3.07 -11.43
N GLN A 40 8.23 -2.07 -11.58
CA GLN A 40 6.88 -2.24 -12.12
C GLN A 40 6.66 -1.31 -13.31
N THR A 41 5.65 -1.64 -14.11
CA THR A 41 5.28 -0.87 -15.29
C THR A 41 4.47 0.35 -14.88
N TRP A 42 4.92 1.54 -15.28
CA TRP A 42 4.26 2.80 -14.97
C TRP A 42 3.86 3.55 -16.24
N PRO A 43 2.55 3.82 -16.43
CA PRO A 43 2.11 4.78 -17.42
C PRO A 43 2.33 6.20 -16.88
N ILE A 44 3.37 6.88 -17.38
CA ILE A 44 3.79 8.22 -16.91
C ILE A 44 3.84 9.18 -18.10
N ASN A 45 3.47 10.43 -17.86
CA ASN A 45 3.71 11.53 -18.81
C ASN A 45 4.61 12.57 -18.16
N GLY A 46 5.90 12.52 -18.49
CA GLY A 46 6.91 13.49 -18.03
C GLY A 46 6.95 14.80 -18.83
N GLY A 47 5.91 15.10 -19.62
CA GLY A 47 5.84 16.30 -20.48
C GLY A 47 6.18 16.05 -21.95
N PHE A 48 6.57 14.82 -22.31
CA PHE A 48 6.88 14.41 -23.70
C PHE A 48 5.81 13.48 -24.30
N GLY A 49 4.63 13.43 -23.68
CA GLY A 49 3.56 12.50 -24.02
C GLY A 49 3.53 11.28 -23.10
N PRO A 50 2.45 10.47 -23.18
CA PRO A 50 2.33 9.26 -22.38
C PRO A 50 3.37 8.23 -22.81
N ALA A 51 4.12 7.72 -21.84
CA ALA A 51 5.07 6.63 -22.00
C ALA A 51 4.80 5.54 -20.97
N VAL A 52 5.30 4.35 -21.26
CA VAL A 52 5.29 3.22 -20.33
C VAL A 52 6.74 2.95 -19.95
N GLU A 53 7.06 3.15 -18.67
CA GLU A 53 8.41 2.97 -18.14
C GLU A 53 8.44 1.86 -17.11
N MET A 54 9.57 1.16 -17.00
CA MET A 54 9.78 0.16 -15.96
C MET A 54 10.64 0.74 -14.85
N LEU A 55 10.03 1.12 -13.73
CA LEU A 55 10.67 1.88 -12.65
C LEU A 55 10.48 1.18 -11.30
N TRP A 56 11.45 1.37 -10.41
CA TRP A 56 11.34 0.93 -9.02
C TRP A 56 10.26 1.75 -8.31
N ALA A 57 9.37 1.09 -7.58
CA ALA A 57 8.34 1.81 -6.84
C ALA A 57 8.95 2.78 -5.81
N ALA A 58 10.08 2.40 -5.20
CA ALA A 58 10.87 3.28 -4.33
C ALA A 58 11.26 4.61 -4.99
N ASP A 59 11.75 4.57 -6.24
CA ASP A 59 12.19 5.76 -6.94
C ASP A 59 11.01 6.68 -7.28
N VAL A 60 9.89 6.10 -7.72
CA VAL A 60 8.68 6.87 -8.05
C VAL A 60 8.12 7.55 -6.81
N TRP A 61 8.00 6.82 -5.71
CA TRP A 61 7.46 7.37 -4.46
C TRP A 61 8.36 8.46 -3.89
N ASN A 62 9.66 8.22 -3.79
CA ASN A 62 10.62 9.20 -3.26
C ASN A 62 10.74 10.46 -4.12
N ARG A 63 10.47 10.36 -5.43
CA ARG A 63 10.49 11.50 -6.35
C ARG A 63 9.23 12.36 -6.27
N HIS A 64 8.08 11.75 -6.01
CA HIS A 64 6.78 12.41 -6.20
C HIS A 64 6.01 12.69 -4.91
N PHE A 65 6.36 12.05 -3.80
CA PHE A 65 5.65 12.19 -2.52
C PHE A 65 6.55 12.76 -1.43
N GLU A 66 5.95 13.56 -0.56
CA GLU A 66 6.63 14.15 0.59
C GLU A 66 7.02 13.07 1.61
N THR A 67 8.25 13.13 2.14
CA THR A 67 8.75 12.18 3.14
C THR A 67 7.83 12.05 4.36
N ALA A 68 7.24 13.16 4.82
CA ALA A 68 6.31 13.16 5.95
C ALA A 68 5.06 12.30 5.73
N LEU A 69 4.63 12.10 4.47
CA LEU A 69 3.55 11.18 4.13
C LEU A 69 4.06 9.74 4.11
N LEU A 70 5.25 9.52 3.56
CA LEU A 70 5.86 8.20 3.46
C LEU A 70 6.20 7.60 4.83
N ASP A 71 6.59 8.44 5.80
CA ASP A 71 6.87 8.04 7.18
C ASP A 71 5.63 7.49 7.92
N ARG A 72 4.42 7.70 7.38
CA ARG A 72 3.16 7.13 7.90
C ARG A 72 2.87 5.74 7.33
N ILE A 73 3.62 5.29 6.32
CA ILE A 73 3.29 4.12 5.52
C ILE A 73 4.34 3.02 5.74
N ASN A 74 3.89 1.93 6.33
CA ASN A 74 4.64 0.69 6.48
C ASN A 74 4.25 -0.25 5.34
N ARG A 75 5.23 -0.67 4.56
CA ARG A 75 4.98 -1.47 3.37
C ARG A 75 5.38 -2.91 3.60
N LEU A 76 4.49 -3.82 3.25
CA LEU A 76 4.62 -5.24 3.49
C LEU A 76 4.49 -5.97 2.16
N THR A 77 5.36 -6.94 1.94
CA THR A 77 5.38 -7.73 0.72
C THR A 77 4.94 -9.15 1.01
N GLY A 78 3.93 -9.62 0.30
CA GLY A 78 3.37 -10.96 0.44
C GLY A 78 1.87 -10.99 0.18
N ASP A 79 1.31 -12.20 0.11
CA ASP A 79 -0.15 -12.37 0.09
C ASP A 79 -0.74 -12.15 1.49
N SER A 80 -2.05 -11.89 1.52
CA SER A 80 -2.78 -11.63 2.76
C SER A 80 -2.77 -12.81 3.74
N GLY A 81 -2.76 -14.06 3.26
CA GLY A 81 -2.70 -15.24 4.12
C GLY A 81 -1.38 -15.36 4.87
N THR A 82 -0.26 -15.21 4.16
CA THR A 82 1.09 -15.19 4.74
C THR A 82 1.24 -14.04 5.75
N LEU A 83 0.72 -12.86 5.41
CA LEU A 83 0.83 -11.69 6.29
C LEU A 83 -0.08 -11.75 7.51
N ALA A 84 -1.21 -12.45 7.45
CA ALA A 84 -2.04 -12.71 8.63
C ALA A 84 -1.25 -13.40 9.74
N GLU A 85 -0.45 -14.40 9.35
CA GLU A 85 0.38 -15.16 10.28
C GLU A 85 1.53 -14.31 10.83
N GLU A 86 2.24 -13.58 9.96
CA GLU A 86 3.29 -12.65 10.40
C GLU A 86 2.76 -11.57 11.34
N TRP A 87 1.54 -11.09 11.10
CA TRP A 87 0.91 -10.04 11.93
C TRP A 87 0.75 -10.52 13.38
N ARG A 88 0.27 -11.76 13.56
CA ARG A 88 0.12 -12.40 14.86
C ARG A 88 1.47 -12.63 15.53
N GLN A 89 2.45 -13.16 14.79
CA GLN A 89 3.78 -13.46 15.31
C GLN A 89 4.54 -12.20 15.75
N ARG A 90 4.37 -11.09 15.05
CA ARG A 90 5.01 -9.81 15.37
C ARG A 90 4.24 -8.96 16.38
N ALA A 91 3.15 -9.47 16.95
CA ALA A 91 2.29 -8.76 17.91
C ALA A 91 1.91 -7.34 17.44
N ARG A 92 1.63 -7.18 16.14
CA ARG A 92 1.24 -5.89 15.57
C ARG A 92 -0.14 -5.46 16.09
N PRO A 93 -0.39 -4.14 16.25
CA PRO A 93 -1.68 -3.65 16.70
C PRO A 93 -2.80 -4.10 15.75
N LYS A 94 -3.98 -4.34 16.31
CA LYS A 94 -5.18 -4.59 15.50
C LYS A 94 -5.49 -3.33 14.69
N PRO A 95 -5.67 -3.41 13.36
CA PRO A 95 -6.01 -2.23 12.58
C PRO A 95 -7.46 -1.80 12.86
N ASP A 96 -7.68 -0.49 13.06
CA ASP A 96 -9.02 0.07 13.28
C ASP A 96 -9.86 0.21 11.99
N PHE A 97 -9.20 0.15 10.83
CA PHE A 97 -9.81 0.35 9.52
C PHE A 97 -9.07 -0.50 8.47
N GLY A 98 -9.86 -1.16 7.62
CA GLY A 98 -9.40 -1.99 6.51
C GLY A 98 -9.81 -1.41 5.16
N PHE A 99 -8.88 -1.39 4.20
CA PHE A 99 -9.14 -1.07 2.80
C PHE A 99 -8.75 -2.27 1.94
N ILE A 100 -9.67 -2.78 1.11
CA ILE A 100 -9.46 -3.99 0.30
C ILE A 100 -9.59 -3.62 -1.17
N ASP A 101 -8.46 -3.65 -1.88
CA ASP A 101 -8.33 -3.32 -3.30
C ASP A 101 -7.26 -4.20 -3.99
N ALA A 102 -7.05 -5.43 -3.51
CA ALA A 102 -6.08 -6.37 -4.06
C ALA A 102 -6.67 -7.20 -5.20
N GLY A 103 -7.43 -8.24 -4.85
CA GLY A 103 -8.12 -9.10 -5.82
C GLY A 103 -9.54 -8.61 -6.09
N HIS A 104 -10.02 -8.81 -7.31
CA HIS A 104 -11.36 -8.39 -7.73
C HIS A 104 -12.37 -9.54 -7.83
N ARG A 105 -11.98 -10.77 -7.45
CA ARG A 105 -12.90 -11.90 -7.35
C ARG A 105 -13.49 -12.01 -5.95
N TYR A 106 -14.68 -12.59 -5.86
CA TYR A 106 -15.39 -12.77 -4.60
C TYR A 106 -14.53 -13.51 -3.56
N GLU A 107 -13.84 -14.57 -3.96
CA GLU A 107 -13.02 -15.39 -3.07
C GLU A 107 -11.82 -14.61 -2.50
N GLU A 108 -11.24 -13.72 -3.29
CA GLU A 108 -10.09 -12.90 -2.91
C GLU A 108 -10.50 -11.82 -1.91
N VAL A 109 -11.55 -11.05 -2.23
CA VAL A 109 -12.10 -10.03 -1.33
C VAL A 109 -12.59 -10.66 -0.02
N ARG A 110 -13.26 -11.82 -0.10
CA ARG A 110 -13.70 -12.58 1.07
C ARG A 110 -12.52 -12.97 1.96
N HIS A 111 -11.44 -13.48 1.36
CA HIS A 111 -10.25 -13.88 2.09
C HIS A 111 -9.57 -12.70 2.80
N ASP A 112 -9.41 -11.56 2.13
CA ASP A 112 -8.83 -10.34 2.72
C ASP A 112 -9.73 -9.80 3.86
N TYR A 113 -11.05 -9.84 3.68
CA TYR A 113 -12.00 -9.43 4.70
C TYR A 113 -11.88 -10.27 5.98
N PHE A 114 -11.81 -11.60 5.86
CA PHE A 114 -11.62 -12.48 7.02
C PHE A 114 -10.22 -12.40 7.62
N THR A 115 -9.23 -12.00 6.83
CA THR A 115 -7.87 -11.74 7.32
C THR A 115 -7.80 -10.47 8.16
N PHE A 116 -8.58 -9.45 7.81
CA PHE A 116 -8.66 -8.20 8.54
C PHE A 116 -9.35 -8.31 9.91
N LEU A 117 -10.39 -9.15 10.02
CA LEU A 117 -11.23 -9.28 11.23
C LEU A 117 -10.47 -9.85 12.45
#